data_AF-A0A6I2JY07-F1
#
_entry.id   AF-A0A6I2JY07-F1
#
_cell.length_a   1.000
_cell.length_b   1.000
_cell.length_c   1.000
_cell.angle_alpha   90.00
_cell.angle_beta   90.00
_cell.angle_gamma   90.00
#
_symmetry.space_group_name_H-M   'P 1'
#
loop_
_entity.id
_entity.type
_entity.pdbx_description
1 polymer ?
#
loop_
_entity_poly.entity_id
_entity_poly.type
_entity_poly.pdbx_seq_one_letter_code
_entity_poly.pdbx_strand_id
1 'polypeptide(L)' 'MADLKRFIVFAYDDYERGGGCNDIHCVTTTFEEAEQAAYSDEARNNNDTVEIYDIQKEKAVCSFYRTVQDEWVRDE' A
#
# COMPACT_ATOMS: atom_id res chain seq x y z
N MET A 1 -15.93 -4.89 20.62
CA MET A 1 -16.13 -4.27 19.29
C MET A 1 -14.94 -4.71 18.46
N ALA A 2 -15.15 -5.46 17.38
CA ALA A 2 -14.03 -5.80 16.50
C ALA A 2 -13.63 -4.49 15.79
N ASP A 3 -12.41 -4.02 16.01
CA ASP A 3 -11.82 -2.94 15.21
C ASP A 3 -11.94 -3.34 13.74
N LEU A 4 -12.81 -2.65 13.02
CA LEU A 4 -13.13 -3.00 11.66
C LEU A 4 -11.99 -2.51 10.77
N LYS A 5 -11.02 -3.40 10.54
CA LYS A 5 -9.94 -3.24 9.57
C LYS A 5 -10.50 -2.63 8.28
N ARG A 6 -9.93 -1.51 7.85
CA ARG A 6 -10.47 -0.67 6.79
C ARG A 6 -9.53 -0.52 5.61
N PHE A 7 -8.24 -0.42 5.86
CA PHE A 7 -7.25 -0.19 4.83
C PHE A 7 -6.36 -1.40 4.67
N ILE A 8 -6.11 -1.79 3.42
CA ILE A 8 -5.14 -2.83 3.07
C ILE A 8 -3.97 -2.11 2.43
N VAL A 9 -2.76 -2.38 2.91
CA VAL A 9 -1.53 -1.91 2.28
C VAL A 9 -0.97 -3.07 1.47
N PHE A 10 -0.91 -2.88 0.17
CA PHE A 10 -0.26 -3.78 -0.75
C PHE A 10 1.15 -3.29 -1.05
N ALA A 11 2.11 -4.20 -1.19
CA ALA A 11 3.47 -3.88 -1.63
C ALA A 11 3.89 -4.94 -2.66
N TYR A 12 4.23 -4.49 -3.87
CA TYR A 12 4.49 -5.35 -5.02
C TYR A 12 5.36 -4.62 -6.06
N ASP A 13 5.81 -5.36 -7.06
CA ASP A 13 6.45 -4.77 -8.24
C ASP A 13 5.42 -4.38 -9.32
N ASP A 14 5.76 -3.43 -10.19
CA ASP A 14 4.84 -2.76 -11.12
C ASP A 14 4.21 -3.72 -12.15
N TYR A 15 4.89 -4.82 -12.44
CA TYR A 15 4.41 -5.91 -13.29
C TYR A 15 3.37 -6.81 -12.60
N GLU A 16 3.27 -6.76 -11.27
CA GLU A 16 2.28 -7.45 -10.43
C GLU A 16 1.08 -6.55 -10.08
N ARG A 17 1.00 -5.38 -10.74
CA ARG A 17 -0.06 -4.39 -10.53
C ARG A 17 -1.43 -5.05 -10.52
N GLY A 18 -2.15 -4.82 -9.42
CA GLY A 18 -3.40 -5.50 -9.12
C GLY A 18 -3.34 -6.33 -7.84
N GLY A 19 -2.15 -6.51 -7.25
CA GLY A 19 -1.95 -6.88 -5.85
C GLY A 19 -2.82 -8.05 -5.40
N GLY A 20 -2.36 -9.28 -5.64
CA GLY A 20 -3.03 -10.46 -5.13
C GLY A 20 -2.95 -10.53 -3.60
N CYS A 21 -3.61 -11.52 -3.00
CA CYS A 21 -3.55 -11.72 -1.54
C CYS A 21 -2.12 -11.94 -1.01
N ASN A 22 -1.18 -12.34 -1.87
CA ASN A 22 0.23 -12.53 -1.52
C ASN A 22 0.98 -11.20 -1.30
N ASP A 23 0.45 -10.12 -1.86
CA ASP A 23 1.10 -8.80 -1.89
C ASP A 23 0.60 -7.91 -0.74
N ILE A 24 -0.25 -8.45 0.15
CA ILE A 24 -0.73 -7.76 1.34
C ILE A 24 0.43 -7.65 2.32
N HIS A 25 0.95 -6.44 2.48
CA HIS A 25 1.93 -6.12 3.50
C HIS A 25 1.26 -6.08 4.88
N CYS A 26 0.18 -5.31 5.03
CA CYS A 26 -0.57 -5.25 6.28
C CYS A 26 -2.00 -4.74 6.11
N VAL A 27 -2.78 -4.78 7.20
CA VAL A 27 -4.14 -4.26 7.23
C VAL A 27 -4.31 -3.39 8.48
N THR A 28 -4.79 -2.16 8.29
CA THR A 28 -4.90 -1.15 9.35
C THR A 28 -6.34 -0.64 9.49
N THR A 29 -6.60 0.09 10.58
CA THR A 29 -7.93 0.66 10.86
C THR A 29 -8.00 2.11 10.40
N THR A 30 -6.90 2.85 10.52
CA THR A 30 -6.81 4.26 10.12
C THR A 30 -5.95 4.46 8.88
N PHE A 31 -6.20 5.54 8.16
CA PHE A 31 -5.40 5.90 6.98
C PHE A 31 -3.98 6.30 7.38
N GLU A 32 -3.81 6.98 8.51
CA GLU A 32 -2.51 7.38 9.03
C GLU A 32 -1.60 6.16 9.29
N GLU A 33 -2.13 5.10 9.90
CA GLU A 33 -1.39 3.83 10.08
C GLU A 33 -1.05 3.18 8.73
N ALA A 34 -1.97 3.22 7.77
CA ALA A 34 -1.72 2.68 6.43
C ALA A 34 -0.60 3.45 5.72
N GLU A 35 -0.60 4.77 5.82
CA GLU A 35 0.47 5.62 5.28
C GLU A 35 1.80 5.30 5.95
N GLN A 36 1.85 5.26 7.29
CA GLN A 36 3.08 4.91 8.01
C GLN A 36 3.64 3.55 7.58
N ALA A 37 2.78 2.54 7.40
CA ALA A 37 3.18 1.25 6.87
C ALA A 37 3.69 1.34 5.42
N ALA A 38 3.05 2.15 4.58
CA ALA A 38 3.47 2.35 3.19
C ALA A 38 4.80 3.11 3.05
N TYR A 39 5.16 3.92 4.04
CA TYR A 39 6.47 4.58 4.15
C TYR A 39 7.55 3.68 4.77
N SER A 40 7.20 2.51 5.30
CA SER A 40 8.16 1.64 5.99
C SER A 40 9.19 1.04 5.02
N ASP A 41 10.40 0.84 5.51
CA ASP A 41 11.45 0.14 4.76
C ASP A 41 11.02 -1.27 4.38
N GLU A 42 10.23 -1.94 5.23
CA GLU A 42 9.74 -3.30 4.97
C GLU A 42 8.79 -3.36 3.77
N ALA A 43 7.84 -2.44 3.67
CA ALA A 43 6.95 -2.37 2.50
C ALA A 43 7.71 -2.01 1.21
N ARG A 44 8.76 -1.20 1.31
CA ARG A 44 9.50 -0.66 0.17
C ARG A 44 10.69 -1.53 -0.26
N ASN A 45 11.09 -2.48 0.57
CA ASN A 45 12.24 -3.33 0.29
C ASN A 45 11.88 -4.37 -0.78
N ASN A 46 12.56 -4.31 -1.92
CA ASN A 46 12.31 -5.14 -3.10
C ASN A 46 10.91 -5.01 -3.70
N ASN A 47 10.22 -3.90 -3.45
CA ASN A 47 8.99 -3.53 -4.15
C ASN A 47 9.21 -2.17 -4.81
N ASP A 48 8.64 -1.97 -6.00
CA ASP A 48 8.62 -0.66 -6.65
C ASP A 48 7.27 0.06 -6.47
N THR A 49 6.25 -0.61 -5.95
CA THR A 49 4.91 -0.06 -5.79
C THR A 49 4.32 -0.43 -4.43
N VAL A 50 3.70 0.53 -3.76
CA VAL A 50 2.93 0.32 -2.54
C VAL A 50 1.57 1.00 -2.68
N GLU A 51 0.47 0.27 -2.48
CA GLU A 51 -0.87 0.80 -2.68
C GLU A 51 -1.72 0.67 -1.42
N ILE A 52 -2.45 1.74 -1.07
CA ILE A 52 -3.42 1.75 0.01
C ILE A 52 -4.81 1.62 -0.57
N TYR A 53 -5.50 0.54 -0.20
CA TYR A 53 -6.87 0.24 -0.62
C TYR A 53 -7.85 0.47 0.53
N ASP A 54 -8.91 1.26 0.32
CA ASP A 54 -10.00 1.45 1.29
C ASP A 54 -11.13 0.45 1.01
N ILE A 55 -11.27 -0.56 1.87
CA ILE A 55 -12.29 -1.63 1.75
C ILE A 55 -13.70 -1.05 1.68
N GLN A 56 -13.98 0.04 2.41
CA GLN A 56 -15.32 0.63 2.45
C GLN A 56 -15.69 1.37 1.17
N LYS A 57 -14.68 1.88 0.44
CA LYS A 57 -14.87 2.56 -0.84
C LYS A 57 -14.64 1.65 -2.03
N GLU A 58 -14.16 0.43 -1.78
CA GLU A 58 -13.78 -0.58 -2.77
C GLU A 58 -12.83 -0.04 -3.84
N LYS A 59 -11.86 0.79 -3.44
CA LYS A 59 -10.88 1.39 -4.35
C LYS A 59 -9.54 1.69 -3.68
N ALA A 60 -8.49 1.75 -4.51
CA ALA A 60 -7.24 2.41 -4.16
C ALA A 60 -7.50 3.88 -3.85
N VAL A 61 -6.87 4.38 -2.78
CA VAL A 61 -7.00 5.77 -2.31
C VAL A 61 -5.67 6.50 -2.25
N CYS A 62 -4.56 5.78 -2.39
CA CYS A 62 -3.22 6.33 -2.43
C CYS A 62 -2.28 5.25 -2.99
N SER A 63 -1.38 5.62 -3.89
CA SER A 63 -0.36 4.72 -4.40
C SER A 63 1.00 5.42 -4.33
N PHE A 64 2.02 4.67 -3.97
CA PHE A 64 3.41 5.08 -3.97
C PHE A 64 4.14 4.24 -5.00
N TYR A 65 4.95 4.86 -5.83
CA TYR A 65 5.78 4.13 -6.78
C TYR A 65 7.20 4.69 -6.80
N ARG A 66 8.15 3.80 -7.06
CA ARG A 66 9.57 4.07 -7.15
C ARG A 66 9.92 4.40 -8.60
N THR A 67 10.48 5.57 -8.83
CA THR A 67 10.92 5.98 -10.16
C THR A 67 12.19 5.24 -10.56
N VAL A 68 12.54 5.30 -11.86
CA VAL A 68 13.81 4.80 -12.38
C VAL A 68 15.04 5.48 -11.76
N GLN A 69 14.86 6.61 -11.07
CA GLN A 69 15.90 7.34 -10.35
C GLN A 69 15.96 6.97 -8.86
N ASP A 70 15.26 5.92 -8.44
CA ASP A 70 15.21 5.46 -7.05
C ASP A 70 14.48 6.42 -6.09
N GLU A 71 13.59 7.26 -6.64
CA GLU A 71 12.80 8.22 -5.85
C GLU A 71 11.38 7.71 -5.64
N TRP A 72 10.83 7.88 -4.44
CA TRP A 72 9.43 7.53 -4.15
C TRP A 72 8.50 8.70 -4.45
N VAL A 73 7.54 8.47 -5.32
CA VAL A 73 6.48 9.42 -5.69
C VAL A 73 5.14 8.92 -5.17
N ARG A 74 4.30 9.84 -4.70
CA ARG A 74 2.92 9.57 -4.26
C ARG A 74 1.93 10.02 -5.33
N ASP A 75 0.92 9.21 -5.57
CA ASP A 75 -0.24 9.45 -6.42
C ASP A 75 -1.53 9.28 -5.59
N GLU A 76 -2.49 10.18 -5.76
CA GLU A 76 -3.75 10.23 -4.98
C GLU A 76 -4.98 9.88 -5.84
#